data_AF-A0A2C9LGM8-F1
#
_entry.id   AF-A0A2C9LGM8-F1
#
_cell.length_a   1.000
_cell.length_b   1.000
_cell.length_c   1.000
_cell.angle_alpha   90.00
_cell.angle_beta   90.00
_cell.angle_gamma   90.00
#
_symmetry.space_group_name_H-M   'P 1'
#
loop_
_entity.id
_entity.type
_entity.pdbx_description
1 polymer ?
#
loop_
_entity_poly.entity_id
_entity_poly.type
_entity_poly.pdbx_seq_one_letter_code
_entity_poly.pdbx_strand_id
1 'polypeptide(L)'
;MSALTSPRSLLKNVAENFNQISIFKRSSTRRSTVIVYQKTKSGRDEEPEKPPLRKAASAAFKSIIPETKKFITEQKDIWTRSPMIECEHGNYEVLCRFNKQSEVDKWIVSTDSDNKGGKSTAEFTFSKNKTGWFHGNICKEVPKDGLTKYAGWANITTKTPKVDHL
;
A
#
# COMPACT_ATOMS: atom_id res chain seq x y z
N MET A 1 -15.12 55.57 -30.70
CA MET A 1 -13.91 56.14 -30.06
C MET A 1 -13.56 55.30 -28.85
N SER A 2 -12.68 54.32 -29.03
CA SER A 2 -12.24 53.39 -27.98
C SER A 2 -11.22 54.08 -27.07
N ALA A 3 -11.61 54.32 -25.81
CA ALA A 3 -10.74 54.93 -24.81
C ALA A 3 -9.51 54.03 -24.58
N LEU A 4 -8.34 54.55 -24.94
CA LEU A 4 -7.03 53.98 -24.62
C LEU A 4 -6.90 53.88 -23.10
N THR A 5 -7.07 52.68 -22.54
CA THR A 5 -6.75 52.40 -21.14
C THR A 5 -5.27 52.67 -20.89
N SER A 6 -4.99 53.68 -20.08
CA SER A 6 -3.63 54.10 -19.73
C SER A 6 -2.85 52.95 -19.07
N PRO A 7 -1.57 52.72 -19.42
CA PRO A 7 -0.75 51.68 -18.79
C PRO A 7 -0.60 51.85 -17.26
N ARG A 8 -0.85 53.05 -16.72
CA ARG A 8 -0.87 53.29 -15.27
C ARG A 8 -2.06 52.67 -14.55
N SER A 9 -3.22 52.48 -15.20
CA SER A 9 -4.37 51.83 -14.55
C SER A 9 -4.22 50.32 -14.48
N LEU A 10 -3.56 49.72 -15.47
CA LEU A 10 -3.23 48.29 -15.47
C LEU A 10 -2.22 47.93 -14.35
N LEU A 11 -1.20 48.77 -14.14
CA LEU A 11 -0.22 48.53 -13.08
C LEU A 11 -0.82 48.65 -11.67
N LYS A 12 -1.81 49.51 -11.46
CA LYS A 12 -2.53 49.61 -10.18
C LYS A 12 -3.35 48.34 -9.89
N ASN A 13 -4.05 47.80 -10.91
CA ASN A 13 -4.82 46.57 -10.77
C ASN A 13 -3.92 45.33 -10.54
N VAL A 14 -2.72 45.29 -11.11
CA VAL A 14 -1.76 44.21 -10.86
C VAL A 14 -1.21 44.30 -9.42
N ALA A 15 -0.88 45.50 -8.95
CA ALA A 15 -0.38 45.71 -7.59
C ALA A 15 -1.44 45.37 -6.51
N GLU A 16 -2.71 45.71 -6.75
CA GLU A 16 -3.81 45.34 -5.84
C GLU A 16 -4.08 43.83 -5.82
N ASN A 17 -3.98 43.14 -6.96
CA ASN A 17 -4.09 41.68 -7.02
C ASN A 17 -2.94 40.95 -6.31
N PHE A 18 -1.71 41.47 -6.38
CA PHE A 18 -0.58 40.92 -5.63
C PHE A 18 -0.76 41.05 -4.10
N ASN A 19 -1.44 42.10 -3.64
CA ASN A 19 -1.77 42.27 -2.23
C ASN A 19 -2.90 41.35 -1.74
N GLN A 20 -3.75 40.81 -2.62
CA GLN A 20 -4.66 39.72 -2.23
C GLN A 20 -3.95 38.37 -2.11
N ILE A 21 -2.91 38.12 -2.92
CA ILE A 21 -2.14 36.87 -2.90
C ILE A 21 -1.26 36.77 -1.63
N SER A 22 -0.99 37.88 -0.94
CA SER A 22 -0.17 37.90 0.29
C SER A 22 -0.92 37.52 1.58
N ILE A 23 -2.24 37.24 1.51
CA ILE A 23 -3.06 36.87 2.69
C ILE A 23 -3.07 35.35 2.94
N PHE A 24 -2.20 34.57 2.31
CA PHE A 24 -1.86 33.26 2.85
C PHE A 24 -0.97 33.43 4.09
N LYS A 25 -1.56 33.91 5.18
CA LYS A 25 -0.99 33.77 6.53
C LYS A 25 -0.71 32.29 6.68
N ARG A 26 0.57 31.90 6.58
CA ARG A 26 1.05 30.61 7.06
C ARG A 26 0.55 30.48 8.48
N SER A 27 -0.54 29.73 8.69
CA SER A 27 -0.89 29.27 10.01
C SER A 27 0.38 28.60 10.51
N SER A 28 0.88 29.08 11.65
CA SER A 28 2.06 28.49 12.28
C SER A 28 1.64 27.09 12.70
N THR A 29 1.81 26.12 11.80
CA THR A 29 1.57 24.72 12.09
C THR A 29 2.49 24.41 13.25
N ARG A 30 1.91 24.13 14.43
CA ARG A 30 2.70 23.66 15.58
C ARG A 30 3.54 22.50 15.07
N ARG A 31 4.86 22.63 15.14
CA ARG A 31 5.77 21.53 14.81
C ARG A 31 5.38 20.37 15.73
N SER A 32 4.73 19.36 15.18
CA SER A 32 4.51 18.12 15.91
C SER A 32 5.87 17.44 16.02
N THR A 33 6.56 17.68 17.14
CA THR A 33 7.80 16.98 17.45
C THR A 33 7.44 15.55 17.79
N VAL A 34 7.71 14.62 16.88
CA VAL A 34 7.65 13.20 17.19
C VAL A 34 8.86 12.89 18.07
N ILE A 35 8.60 12.49 19.31
CA ILE A 35 9.64 11.97 20.21
C ILE A 35 9.70 10.47 19.98
N VAL A 36 10.84 10.00 19.45
CA VAL A 36 11.06 8.58 19.17
C VAL A 36 11.90 8.02 20.31
N TYR A 37 11.34 7.08 21.08
CA TYR A 37 12.04 6.33 22.10
C TYR A 37 12.56 5.03 21.51
N GLN A 38 13.82 4.70 21.80
CA GLN A 38 14.39 3.40 21.42
C GLN A 38 14.57 2.54 22.67
N LYS A 39 14.05 1.31 22.65
CA LYS A 39 14.29 0.35 23.73
C LYS A 39 15.74 -0.09 23.72
N THR A 40 16.40 0.09 24.87
CA THR A 40 17.75 -0.43 25.12
C THR A 40 17.72 -1.92 25.44
N LYS A 41 18.89 -2.59 25.39
CA LYS A 41 19.02 -4.01 25.77
C LYS A 41 18.58 -4.29 27.22
N SER A 42 18.59 -3.27 28.08
CA SER A 42 18.13 -3.32 29.47
C SER A 42 16.63 -3.02 29.65
N GLY A 43 15.88 -2.78 28.56
CA GLY A 43 14.43 -2.63 28.58
C GLY A 43 13.92 -1.24 28.99
N ARG A 44 14.80 -0.24 29.18
CA ARG A 44 14.41 1.15 29.46
C ARG A 44 14.27 1.96 28.17
N ASP A 45 13.32 2.89 28.17
CA ASP A 45 13.10 3.85 27.08
C ASP A 45 14.04 5.04 27.28
N GLU A 46 15.09 5.12 26.47
CA GLU A 46 16.05 6.23 26.49
C GLU A 46 15.86 7.08 25.22
N GLU A 47 15.90 8.42 25.35
CA GLU A 47 15.90 9.31 24.20
C GLU A 47 17.27 9.21 23.52
N PRO A 48 17.34 8.87 22.21
CA PRO A 48 18.63 8.76 21.54
C PRO A 48 19.31 10.13 21.47
N GLU A 49 20.63 10.15 21.70
CA GLU A 49 21.43 11.36 21.49
C GLU A 49 21.26 11.86 20.05
N LYS A 50 20.82 13.10 19.88
CA LYS A 50 20.50 13.68 18.57
C LYS A 50 21.81 13.87 17.78
N PRO A 51 22.04 13.11 16.69
CA PRO A 51 23.23 13.31 15.89
C PRO A 51 23.19 14.69 15.22
N PRO A 52 24.35 15.28 14.89
CA PRO A 52 24.39 16.55 14.17
C PRO A 52 23.66 16.44 12.84
N LEU A 53 22.95 17.50 12.43
CA LEU A 53 22.03 17.53 11.29
C LEU A 53 22.60 16.88 10.01
N ARG A 54 23.88 17.16 9.69
CA ARG A 54 24.56 16.60 8.52
C ARG A 54 24.71 15.07 8.59
N LYS A 55 25.07 14.54 9.76
CA LYS A 55 25.20 13.09 9.97
C LYS A 55 23.84 12.41 9.95
N ALA A 56 22.82 13.05 10.57
CA ALA A 56 21.44 12.57 10.53
C ALA A 56 20.90 12.51 9.09
N ALA A 57 21.08 13.58 8.32
CA ALA A 57 20.67 13.64 6.93
C ALA A 57 21.41 12.60 6.07
N SER A 58 22.72 12.47 6.22
CA SER A 58 23.49 11.46 5.48
C SER A 58 23.05 10.03 5.81
N ALA A 59 22.77 9.73 7.08
CA ALA A 59 22.24 8.44 7.50
C ALA A 59 20.85 8.18 6.89
N ALA A 60 19.96 9.18 6.90
CA ALA A 60 18.64 9.08 6.28
C ALA A 60 18.73 8.87 4.76
N PHE A 61 19.60 9.59 4.05
CA PHE A 61 19.82 9.37 2.62
C PHE A 61 20.33 7.96 2.33
N LYS A 62 21.24 7.43 3.16
CA LYS A 62 21.74 6.05 3.01
C LYS A 62 20.64 5.00 3.20
N SER A 63 19.69 5.22 4.11
CA SER A 63 18.56 4.29 4.32
C SER A 63 17.47 4.43 3.25
N ILE A 64 17.23 5.64 2.74
CA ILE A 64 16.20 5.90 1.72
C ILE A 64 16.59 5.30 0.36
N ILE A 65 17.86 5.34 -0.05
CA ILE A 65 18.30 4.80 -1.36
C ILE A 65 17.85 3.35 -1.62
N PRO A 66 18.11 2.36 -0.73
CA PRO A 66 17.67 0.99 -0.95
C PRO A 66 16.15 0.85 -0.91
N GLU A 67 15.44 1.65 -0.10
CA GLU A 67 13.98 1.67 -0.05
C GLU A 67 13.39 2.22 -1.36
N THR A 68 13.92 3.33 -1.87
CA THR A 68 13.52 3.89 -3.17
C THR A 68 13.80 2.91 -4.30
N LYS A 69 14.87 2.12 -4.24
CA LYS A 69 15.14 1.06 -5.23
C LYS A 69 14.05 -0.03 -5.21
N LYS A 70 13.63 -0.45 -4.02
CA LYS A 70 12.51 -1.40 -3.87
C LYS A 70 11.21 -0.78 -4.39
N PHE A 71 10.92 0.45 -4.02
CA PHE A 71 9.77 1.20 -4.50
C PHE A 71 9.74 1.33 -6.03
N ILE A 72 10.86 1.68 -6.68
CA ILE A 72 10.92 1.75 -8.16
C ILE A 72 10.67 0.37 -8.78
N THR A 73 11.17 -0.70 -8.15
CA THR A 73 10.91 -2.07 -8.62
C THR A 73 9.43 -2.41 -8.49
N GLU A 74 8.80 -2.08 -7.36
CA GLU A 74 7.37 -2.25 -7.14
C GLU A 74 6.54 -1.41 -8.13
N GLN A 75 6.94 -0.17 -8.39
CA GLN A 75 6.23 0.70 -9.32
C GLN A 75 6.35 0.21 -10.77
N LYS A 76 7.52 -0.31 -11.17
CA LYS A 76 7.71 -0.99 -12.46
C LYS A 76 6.83 -2.22 -12.57
N ASP A 77 6.79 -3.04 -11.52
CA ASP A 77 5.93 -4.22 -11.46
C ASP A 77 4.45 -3.85 -11.57
N ILE A 78 4.00 -2.80 -10.87
CA ILE A 78 2.62 -2.28 -10.96
C ILE A 78 2.32 -1.83 -12.39
N TRP A 79 3.24 -1.09 -13.01
CA TRP A 79 3.08 -0.63 -14.39
C TRP A 79 3.00 -1.78 -15.40
N THR A 80 3.82 -2.82 -15.23
CA THR A 80 3.78 -4.02 -16.08
C THR A 80 2.52 -4.86 -15.83
N ARG A 81 2.02 -4.92 -14.58
CA ARG A 81 0.83 -5.70 -14.20
C ARG A 81 -0.49 -5.06 -14.61
N SER A 82 -0.52 -3.74 -14.79
CA SER A 82 -1.75 -3.03 -15.10
C SER A 82 -1.48 -1.97 -16.17
N PRO A 83 -1.42 -2.37 -17.45
CA PRO A 83 -1.55 -1.41 -18.54
C PRO A 83 -3.00 -0.89 -18.53
N MET A 84 -3.28 0.06 -17.64
CA MET A 84 -4.55 0.76 -17.52
C MET A 84 -4.67 1.77 -18.68
N ILE A 85 -4.54 1.29 -19.91
CA ILE A 85 -4.42 2.14 -21.11
C ILE A 85 -5.69 2.09 -21.95
N GLU A 86 -6.54 1.05 -21.89
CA GLU A 86 -7.77 1.02 -22.69
C GLU A 86 -8.81 0.03 -22.14
N CYS A 87 -9.50 0.41 -21.06
CA CYS A 87 -10.74 -0.27 -20.66
C CYS A 87 -11.90 0.24 -21.54
N GLU A 88 -11.87 -0.10 -22.83
CA GLU A 88 -13.04 0.06 -23.69
C GLU A 88 -14.16 -0.89 -23.22
N HIS A 89 -15.42 -0.48 -23.38
CA HIS A 89 -16.56 -1.37 -23.13
C HIS A 89 -16.47 -2.60 -24.04
N GLY A 90 -16.21 -3.76 -23.45
CA GLY A 90 -16.03 -5.04 -24.16
C GLY A 90 -14.61 -5.60 -24.10
N ASN A 91 -13.62 -4.80 -23.70
CA ASN A 91 -12.27 -5.30 -23.45
C ASN A 91 -12.16 -5.80 -22.00
N TYR A 92 -12.25 -7.12 -21.82
CA TYR A 92 -12.05 -7.76 -20.52
C TYR A 92 -10.93 -8.79 -20.62
N GLU A 93 -9.97 -8.70 -19.68
CA GLU A 93 -8.91 -9.67 -19.57
C GLU A 93 -9.31 -10.76 -18.58
N VAL A 94 -9.21 -12.02 -18.98
CA VAL A 94 -9.53 -13.13 -18.07
C VAL A 94 -8.28 -13.53 -17.30
N LEU A 95 -8.17 -13.02 -16.07
CA LEU A 95 -7.03 -13.25 -15.18
C LEU A 95 -6.88 -14.69 -14.70
N CYS A 96 -8.00 -15.42 -14.55
CA CYS A 96 -7.98 -16.80 -14.10
C CYS A 96 -9.15 -17.58 -14.70
N ARG A 97 -8.88 -18.77 -15.24
CA ARG A 97 -9.90 -19.73 -15.68
C ARG A 97 -9.62 -21.08 -15.03
N PHE A 98 -10.58 -21.58 -14.26
CA PHE A 98 -10.50 -22.92 -13.65
C PHE A 98 -10.88 -24.00 -14.66
N ASN A 99 -10.11 -24.13 -15.75
CA ASN A 99 -10.36 -25.15 -16.77
C ASN A 99 -9.57 -26.45 -16.56
N LYS A 100 -8.47 -26.37 -15.80
CA LYS A 100 -7.53 -27.47 -15.55
C LYS A 100 -7.22 -27.55 -14.06
N GLN A 101 -6.94 -28.76 -13.56
CA GLN A 101 -6.45 -28.97 -12.20
C GLN A 101 -5.20 -28.13 -11.90
N SER A 102 -4.29 -28.02 -12.86
CA SER A 102 -3.06 -27.23 -12.74
C SER A 102 -3.29 -25.75 -12.41
N GLU A 103 -4.45 -25.20 -12.76
CA GLU A 103 -4.82 -23.81 -12.42
C GLU A 103 -5.27 -23.69 -10.97
N VAL A 104 -5.93 -24.71 -10.43
CA VAL A 104 -6.35 -24.79 -9.02
C VAL A 104 -5.12 -24.94 -8.12
N ASP A 105 -4.15 -25.75 -8.53
CA ASP A 105 -2.92 -26.00 -7.77
C ASP A 105 -2.00 -24.77 -7.64
N LYS A 106 -2.19 -23.74 -8.47
CA LYS A 106 -1.46 -22.45 -8.35
C LYS A 106 -1.94 -21.63 -7.14
N TRP A 107 -3.14 -21.92 -6.64
CA TRP A 107 -3.71 -21.21 -5.50
C TRP A 107 -3.21 -21.82 -4.20
N ILE A 108 -2.87 -20.93 -3.28
CA ILE A 108 -2.41 -21.26 -1.94
C ILE A 108 -3.58 -21.07 -1.00
N VAL A 109 -3.99 -22.15 -0.35
CA VAL A 109 -4.93 -22.09 0.77
C VAL A 109 -4.14 -21.84 2.04
N SER A 110 -4.63 -20.95 2.89
CA SER A 110 -4.02 -20.66 4.18
C SER A 110 -5.09 -20.56 5.24
N THR A 111 -4.86 -21.22 6.37
CA THR A 111 -5.79 -21.28 7.50
C THR A 111 -5.12 -20.80 8.78
N ASP A 112 -5.93 -20.55 9.81
CA ASP A 112 -5.43 -20.29 11.16
C ASP A 112 -4.58 -21.45 11.73
N SER A 113 -4.88 -22.69 11.33
CA SER A 113 -4.14 -23.89 11.73
C SER A 113 -2.69 -23.87 11.23
N ASP A 114 -2.48 -23.43 9.98
CA ASP A 114 -1.12 -23.32 9.39
C ASP A 114 -0.24 -22.31 10.13
N ASN A 115 -0.89 -21.29 10.73
CA ASN A 115 -0.22 -20.20 11.43
C ASN A 115 -0.25 -20.36 12.96
N LYS A 116 -0.46 -21.58 13.46
CA LYS A 116 -0.51 -21.95 14.89
C LYS A 116 -1.58 -21.20 15.71
N GLY A 117 -2.61 -20.67 15.06
CA GLY A 117 -3.61 -19.80 15.67
C GLY A 117 -4.99 -20.42 15.88
N GLY A 118 -5.26 -21.63 15.36
CA GLY A 118 -6.57 -22.26 15.48
C GLY A 118 -6.63 -23.70 14.96
N LYS A 119 -7.85 -24.17 14.67
CA LYS A 119 -8.15 -25.54 14.22
C LYS A 119 -9.01 -25.56 12.95
N SER A 120 -9.04 -24.47 12.19
CA SER A 120 -9.83 -24.41 10.96
C SER A 120 -9.13 -25.22 9.87
N THR A 121 -9.92 -25.84 9.01
CA THR A 121 -9.45 -26.61 7.86
C THR A 121 -10.09 -26.04 6.60
N ALA A 122 -9.33 -25.92 5.53
CA ALA A 122 -9.84 -25.49 4.24
C ALA A 122 -9.04 -26.13 3.11
N GLU A 123 -9.72 -26.41 2.01
CA GLU A 123 -9.16 -27.00 0.81
C GLU A 123 -9.74 -26.30 -0.42
N PHE A 124 -8.96 -26.30 -1.50
CA PHE A 124 -9.38 -25.79 -2.80
C PHE A 124 -9.25 -26.91 -3.83
N THR A 125 -10.40 -27.41 -4.29
CA THR A 125 -10.49 -28.59 -5.16
C THR A 125 -11.07 -28.24 -6.52
N PHE A 126 -10.73 -28.99 -7.55
CA PHE A 126 -11.32 -28.82 -8.88
C PHE A 126 -12.58 -29.69 -9.00
N SER A 127 -13.69 -29.08 -9.38
CA SER A 127 -14.94 -29.79 -9.63
C SER A 127 -15.02 -30.30 -11.08
N LYS A 128 -15.78 -31.38 -11.29
CA LYS A 128 -16.11 -31.93 -12.62
C LYS A 128 -16.76 -30.90 -13.55
N ASN A 129 -17.39 -29.87 -12.99
CA ASN A 129 -18.02 -28.79 -13.72
C ASN A 129 -17.04 -27.70 -14.21
N LYS A 130 -15.72 -27.95 -14.16
CA LYS A 130 -14.67 -26.97 -14.51
C LYS A 130 -14.77 -25.70 -13.67
N THR A 131 -14.93 -25.89 -12.37
CA THR A 131 -15.00 -24.81 -11.38
C THR A 131 -14.07 -25.13 -10.21
N GLY A 132 -13.37 -24.14 -9.69
CA GLY A 132 -12.65 -24.26 -8.41
C GLY A 132 -13.64 -24.21 -7.25
N TRP A 133 -13.59 -25.18 -6.34
CA TRP A 133 -14.41 -25.25 -5.15
C TRP A 133 -13.55 -25.03 -3.91
N PHE A 134 -13.79 -23.93 -3.23
CA PHE A 134 -13.22 -23.66 -1.91
C PHE A 134 -14.18 -24.14 -0.82
N HIS A 135 -13.76 -25.10 -0.01
CA HIS A 135 -14.57 -25.65 1.08
C HIS A 135 -13.73 -25.99 2.30
N GLY A 136 -14.37 -26.07 3.45
CA GLY A 136 -13.67 -26.30 4.71
C GLY A 136 -14.57 -26.16 5.93
N ASN A 137 -13.97 -26.29 7.11
CA ASN A 137 -14.63 -26.04 8.38
C ASN A 137 -13.90 -24.94 9.15
N ILE A 138 -14.64 -23.93 9.59
CA ILE A 138 -14.10 -22.80 10.36
C ILE A 138 -14.39 -23.03 11.84
N CYS A 139 -13.32 -23.11 12.64
CA CYS A 139 -13.42 -23.25 14.08
C CYS A 139 -13.10 -21.93 14.78
N LYS A 140 -14.07 -21.37 15.51
CA LYS A 140 -13.90 -20.13 16.27
C LYS A 140 -13.30 -20.33 17.67
N GLU A 141 -12.95 -21.57 18.02
CA GLU A 141 -12.30 -21.86 19.30
C GLU A 141 -10.90 -21.27 19.32
N VAL A 142 -10.68 -20.32 20.22
CA VAL A 142 -9.37 -19.70 20.41
C VAL A 142 -8.47 -20.65 21.22
N PRO A 143 -7.25 -20.97 20.75
CA PRO A 143 -6.28 -21.75 21.51
C PRO A 143 -5.94 -21.10 22.86
N LYS A 144 -5.68 -21.91 23.88
CA LYS A 144 -5.37 -21.45 25.25
C LYS A 144 -3.91 -20.98 25.41
N ASP A 145 -3.37 -20.31 24.41
CA ASP A 145 -1.97 -19.85 24.40
C ASP A 145 -1.79 -18.45 25.01
N GLY A 146 -2.90 -17.73 25.29
CA GLY A 146 -2.89 -16.39 25.89
C GLY A 146 -2.41 -15.26 24.96
N LEU A 147 -1.88 -15.59 23.77
CA LEU A 147 -1.43 -14.64 22.75
C LEU A 147 -2.50 -14.35 21.70
N THR A 148 -3.15 -15.40 21.20
CA THR A 148 -4.15 -15.32 20.14
C THR A 148 -5.50 -14.91 20.74
N LYS A 149 -6.10 -13.82 20.23
CA LYS A 149 -7.40 -13.31 20.70
C LYS A 149 -8.60 -13.79 19.87
N TYR A 150 -8.36 -14.11 18.59
CA TYR A 150 -9.39 -14.48 17.63
C TYR A 150 -8.92 -15.67 16.81
N ALA A 151 -9.84 -16.58 16.50
CA ALA A 151 -9.63 -17.76 15.67
C ALA A 151 -10.80 -17.93 14.71
N GLY A 152 -10.64 -18.77 13.68
CA GLY A 152 -11.67 -19.04 12.70
C GLY A 152 -11.53 -18.22 11.43
N TRP A 153 -10.39 -18.34 10.74
CA TRP A 153 -10.21 -17.78 9.42
C TRP A 153 -9.61 -18.79 8.44
N ALA A 154 -10.00 -18.64 7.18
CA ALA A 154 -9.45 -19.35 6.04
C ALA A 154 -9.38 -18.38 4.85
N ASN A 155 -8.32 -18.47 4.08
CA ASN A 155 -8.05 -17.61 2.94
C ASN A 155 -7.54 -18.43 1.76
N ILE A 156 -7.75 -17.91 0.56
CA ILE A 156 -7.16 -18.42 -0.67
C ILE A 156 -6.44 -17.29 -1.38
N THR A 157 -5.20 -17.51 -1.78
CA THR A 157 -4.36 -16.50 -2.44
C THR A 157 -3.70 -17.12 -3.66
N THR A 158 -3.72 -16.42 -4.78
CA THR A 158 -2.92 -16.81 -5.95
C THR A 158 -1.61 -16.04 -5.97
N LYS A 159 -0.52 -16.66 -6.44
CA LYS A 159 0.65 -15.89 -6.87
C LYS A 159 0.24 -15.08 -8.09
N THR A 160 0.64 -13.80 -8.14
CA THR A 160 0.21 -12.83 -9.16
C THR A 160 -0.04 -13.50 -10.51
N PRO A 161 -1.27 -13.47 -11.05
CA PRO A 161 -1.54 -14.10 -12.33
C PRO A 161 -0.60 -13.47 -13.36
N LYS A 162 0.20 -14.30 -14.02
CA LYS A 162 0.92 -13.84 -15.20
C LYS A 162 -0.14 -13.62 -16.27
N VAL A 163 -0.16 -12.42 -16.82
CA VAL A 163 -0.94 -12.11 -18.00
C VAL A 163 -0.37 -12.97 -19.12
N ASP A 164 -1.07 -14.04 -19.47
CA ASP A 164 -0.73 -14.85 -20.62
C ASP A 164 -1.13 -14.03 -21.86
N HIS A 165 -0.16 -13.36 -22.47
CA HIS A 165 -0.39 -12.73 -23.77
C HIS A 165 -0.68 -13.86 -24.79
N LEU A 166 -1.89 -13.86 -25.34
CA LEU A 166 -2.31 -14.76 -26.41
C LEU A 166 -1.50 -14.52 -27.69
#